data_AF-A0A382HYP1-F1
#
_entry.id   AF-A0A382HYP1-F1
#
_cell.length_a   1.000
_cell.length_b   1.000
_cell.length_c   1.000
_cell.angle_alpha   90.00
_cell.angle_beta   90.00
_cell.angle_gamma   90.00
#
_symmetry.space_group_name_H-M   'P 1'
#
loop_
_entity.id
_entity.type
_entity.pdbx_description
1 polymer ?
#
loop_
_entity_poly.entity_id
_entity_poly.type
_entity_poly.pdbx_seq_one_letter_code
_entity_poly.pdbx_strand_id
1 'polypeptide(L)'
;MSDIHQLQEEIYSSVMKFPYMNVADKTEHINLLSELVEKQKVMYARLKLSDDPDAEKMREEIMRSAHAMGLPKNVDMSVIFNQMSEMISLMRDQFDIGTF
;
A
#
# COMPACT_ATOMS: atom_id res chain seq x y z
N MET A 1 12.87 5.63 3.06
CA MET A 1 12.36 4.48 3.84
C MET A 1 11.59 4.93 5.07
N SER A 2 12.07 5.96 5.80
CA SER A 2 11.36 6.56 6.94
C SER A 2 9.89 6.87 6.65
N ASP A 3 9.60 7.50 5.52
CA ASP A 3 8.24 7.98 5.21
C ASP A 3 7.24 6.84 4.95
N ILE A 4 7.66 5.78 4.25
CA ILE A 4 6.79 4.61 3.99
C ILE A 4 6.54 3.86 5.30
N HIS A 5 7.57 3.70 6.13
CA HIS A 5 7.43 3.01 7.41
C HIS A 5 6.52 3.76 8.38
N GLN A 6 6.68 5.09 8.46
CA GLN A 6 5.82 5.94 9.28
C GLN A 6 4.36 5.89 8.81
N LEU A 7 4.12 5.97 7.49
CA LEU A 7 2.78 5.80 6.93
C LEU A 7 2.20 4.43 7.22
N GLN A 8 3.01 3.36 7.14
CA GLN A 8 2.57 2.01 7.49
C GLN A 8 2.16 1.92 8.96
N GLU A 9 2.93 2.47 9.89
CA GLU A 9 2.59 2.47 11.31
C GLU A 9 1.29 3.25 11.58
N GLU A 10 1.14 4.42 10.99
CA GLU A 10 -0.05 5.26 11.13
C GLU A 10 -1.31 4.52 10.63
N ILE A 11 -1.23 3.92 9.44
CA ILE A 11 -2.31 3.12 8.87
C ILE A 11 -2.60 1.89 9.75
N TYR A 12 -1.59 1.10 10.11
CA TYR A 12 -1.79 -0.10 10.93
C TYR A 12 -2.40 0.22 12.31
N SER A 13 -1.97 1.31 12.94
CA SER A 13 -2.50 1.75 14.25
C SER A 13 -3.98 2.12 14.20
N SER A 14 -4.47 2.51 13.02
CA SER A 14 -5.81 3.02 12.81
C SER A 14 -6.76 2.02 12.13
N VAL A 15 -6.24 0.93 11.53
CA VAL A 15 -7.04 -0.17 10.94
C VAL A 15 -8.08 -0.75 11.92
N MET A 16 -7.71 -0.99 13.18
CA MET A 16 -8.64 -1.56 14.18
C MET A 16 -9.79 -0.61 14.52
N LYS A 17 -9.57 0.70 14.35
CA LYS A 17 -10.56 1.75 14.61
C LYS A 17 -11.40 2.07 13.37
N PHE A 18 -10.98 1.64 12.18
CA PHE A 18 -11.61 1.96 10.90
C PHE A 18 -13.13 1.73 10.88
N PRO A 19 -13.69 0.60 11.40
CA PRO A 19 -15.15 0.41 11.40
C PRO A 19 -15.91 1.51 12.16
N TYR A 20 -15.29 2.03 13.22
CA TYR A 20 -15.86 2.99 14.16
C TYR A 20 -15.56 4.46 13.80
N MET A 21 -14.73 4.71 12.78
CA MET A 21 -14.41 6.05 12.30
C MET A 21 -15.62 6.73 11.64
N ASN A 22 -15.67 8.05 11.77
CA ASN A 22 -16.62 8.88 11.03
C ASN A 22 -16.24 8.93 9.54
N VAL A 23 -17.11 9.48 8.68
CA VAL A 23 -16.87 9.51 7.22
C VAL A 23 -15.64 10.33 6.84
N ALA A 24 -15.36 11.43 7.55
CA ALA A 24 -14.18 12.27 7.30
C ALA A 24 -12.89 11.53 7.66
N ASP A 25 -12.84 10.88 8.82
CA ASP A 25 -11.70 10.09 9.27
C ASP A 25 -11.46 8.87 8.36
N LYS A 26 -12.54 8.21 7.91
CA LYS A 26 -12.45 7.12 6.91
C LYS A 26 -11.88 7.64 5.60
N THR A 27 -12.31 8.82 5.17
CA THR A 27 -11.80 9.48 3.95
C THR A 27 -10.32 9.76 4.05
N GLU A 28 -9.87 10.33 5.17
CA GLU A 28 -8.46 10.59 5.42
C GLU A 28 -7.65 9.29 5.45
N HIS A 29 -8.15 8.26 6.14
CA HIS A 29 -7.50 6.95 6.18
C HIS A 29 -7.36 6.31 4.78
N ILE A 30 -8.40 6.42 3.95
CA ILE A 30 -8.37 5.95 2.56
C ILE A 30 -7.37 6.74 1.72
N ASN A 31 -7.24 8.05 1.94
CA ASN A 31 -6.24 8.88 1.28
C ASN A 31 -4.81 8.47 1.66
N LEU A 32 -4.56 8.22 2.96
CA LEU A 32 -3.28 7.71 3.44
C LEU A 32 -2.94 6.35 2.84
N LEU A 33 -3.92 5.44 2.76
CA LEU A 33 -3.76 4.15 2.08
C LEU A 33 -3.38 4.32 0.61
N SER A 34 -4.03 5.25 -0.09
CA SER A 34 -3.73 5.57 -1.49
C SER A 34 -2.30 6.10 -1.65
N GLU A 35 -1.87 7.00 -0.78
CA GLU A 35 -0.52 7.55 -0.79
C GLU A 35 0.53 6.48 -0.49
N LEU A 36 0.27 5.60 0.49
CA LEU A 36 1.15 4.50 0.84
C LEU A 36 1.36 3.56 -0.36
N VAL A 37 0.27 3.12 -0.99
CA VAL A 37 0.34 2.22 -2.15
C VAL A 37 1.12 2.87 -3.29
N GLU A 38 0.89 4.15 -3.58
CA GLU A 38 1.60 4.85 -4.65
C GLU A 38 3.11 4.97 -4.36
N LYS A 39 3.49 5.33 -3.13
CA LYS A 39 4.91 5.36 -2.73
C LYS A 39 5.57 3.98 -2.82
N GLN A 40 4.87 2.92 -2.41
CA GLN A 40 5.36 1.55 -2.52
C GLN A 40 5.54 1.12 -3.98
N LYS A 41 4.61 1.52 -4.87
CA LYS A 41 4.67 1.25 -6.31
C LYS A 41 5.88 1.93 -6.96
N VAL A 42 6.09 3.20 -6.66
CA VAL A 42 7.27 3.96 -7.12
C VAL A 42 8.57 3.36 -6.57
N MET A 43 8.60 3.02 -5.27
CA MET A 43 9.77 2.39 -4.66
C MET A 43 10.10 1.06 -5.32
N TYR A 44 9.10 0.18 -5.50
CA TYR A 44 9.29 -1.11 -6.15
C TYR A 44 9.75 -0.97 -7.60
N ALA A 45 9.18 -0.02 -8.34
CA ALA A 45 9.63 0.27 -9.70
C ALA A 45 11.11 0.74 -9.74
N ARG A 46 11.51 1.60 -8.81
CA ARG A 46 12.91 2.04 -8.68
C ARG A 46 13.85 0.89 -8.33
N LEU A 47 13.46 0.02 -7.40
CA LEU A 47 14.23 -1.16 -7.02
C LEU A 47 14.38 -2.12 -8.21
N LYS A 48 13.31 -2.36 -8.98
CA LYS A 48 13.33 -3.22 -10.16
C LYS A 48 14.23 -2.68 -11.29
N LEU A 49 14.43 -1.37 -11.35
CA LEU A 49 15.30 -0.70 -12.34
C LEU A 49 16.73 -0.49 -11.83
N SER A 50 17.04 -0.89 -10.60
CA SER A 50 18.35 -0.71 -9.98
C SER A 50 19.18 -1.98 -10.10
N ASP A 51 20.44 -1.85 -10.49
CA ASP A 51 21.42 -2.95 -10.49
C ASP A 51 22.17 -3.07 -9.14
N ASP A 52 21.74 -2.34 -8.11
CA ASP A 52 22.36 -2.36 -6.79
C ASP A 52 22.01 -3.68 -6.05
N PRO A 53 23.00 -4.47 -5.60
CA PRO A 53 22.77 -5.70 -4.84
C PRO A 53 21.88 -5.51 -3.60
N ASP A 54 21.93 -4.34 -2.96
CA ASP A 54 21.11 -4.03 -1.80
C ASP A 54 19.66 -3.67 -2.21
N ALA A 55 19.46 -3.10 -3.40
CA ALA A 55 18.12 -2.92 -3.97
C ALA A 55 17.44 -4.26 -4.26
N GLU A 56 18.19 -5.24 -4.74
CA GLU A 56 17.68 -6.58 -5.01
C GLU A 56 17.26 -7.30 -3.71
N LYS A 57 18.09 -7.22 -2.66
CA LYS A 57 17.70 -7.75 -1.33
C LYS A 57 16.42 -7.12 -0.80
N MET A 58 16.30 -5.79 -0.94
CA MET A 58 15.11 -5.07 -0.50
C MET A 58 13.87 -5.50 -1.26
N ARG A 59 13.98 -5.69 -2.57
CA ARG A 59 12.90 -6.21 -3.41
C ARG A 59 12.43 -7.57 -2.92
N GLU A 60 13.36 -8.46 -2.61
CA GLU A 60 13.04 -9.78 -2.06
C GLU A 60 12.37 -9.70 -0.68
N GLU A 61 12.79 -8.79 0.20
CA GLU A 61 12.17 -8.59 1.51
C GLU A 61 10.71 -8.17 1.41
N ILE A 62 10.41 -7.26 0.48
CA ILE A 62 9.04 -6.83 0.21
C ILE A 62 8.20 -8.01 -0.29
N MET A 63 8.74 -8.81 -1.22
CA MET A 63 8.05 -10.03 -1.70
C MET A 63 7.83 -11.06 -0.59
N ARG A 64 8.83 -11.30 0.25
CA ARG A 64 8.71 -12.21 1.40
C ARG A 64 7.63 -11.74 2.37
N SER A 65 7.60 -10.45 2.67
CA SER A 65 6.61 -9.84 3.56
C SER A 65 5.19 -9.95 2.99
N ALA A 66 5.03 -9.72 1.68
CA ALA A 66 3.80 -9.94 0.95
C ALA A 66 3.31 -11.40 1.09
N HIS A 67 4.19 -12.39 0.87
CA HIS A 67 3.83 -13.80 1.04
C HIS A 67 3.44 -14.15 2.48
N ALA A 68 4.12 -13.58 3.47
CA ALA A 68 3.78 -13.79 4.88
C ALA A 68 2.38 -13.25 5.22
N MET A 69 1.92 -12.20 4.52
CA MET A 69 0.56 -11.66 4.64
C MET A 69 -0.50 -12.46 3.84
N GLY A 70 -0.13 -13.61 3.27
CA GLY A 70 -1.06 -14.50 2.57
C GLY A 70 -1.09 -14.34 1.05
N LEU A 71 -0.19 -13.55 0.46
CA LEU A 71 -0.13 -13.40 -0.99
C LEU A 71 0.45 -14.66 -1.68
N PRO A 72 -0.18 -15.17 -2.75
CA PRO A 72 0.31 -16.35 -3.46
C PRO A 72 1.68 -16.12 -4.10
N LYS A 73 2.54 -17.16 -4.10
CA LYS A 73 3.92 -17.10 -4.64
C LYS A 73 4.03 -16.83 -6.14
N ASN A 74 2.94 -16.98 -6.87
CA ASN A 74 2.88 -16.86 -8.32
C ASN A 74 2.29 -15.53 -8.80
N VAL A 75 2.00 -14.59 -7.91
CA VAL A 75 1.42 -13.29 -8.29
C VAL A 75 2.51 -12.23 -8.37
N ASP A 76 2.55 -11.51 -9.49
CA ASP A 76 3.43 -10.37 -9.69
C ASP A 76 3.00 -9.22 -8.77
N MET A 77 3.97 -8.58 -8.10
CA MET A 77 3.71 -7.44 -7.23
C MET A 77 3.01 -6.28 -7.95
N SER A 78 3.25 -6.10 -9.26
CA SER A 78 2.53 -5.12 -10.07
C SER A 78 1.02 -5.40 -10.11
N VAL A 79 0.60 -6.67 -10.13
CA VAL A 79 -0.82 -7.06 -10.05
C VAL A 79 -1.38 -6.75 -8.67
N ILE A 80 -0.60 -7.00 -7.61
CA ILE A 80 -1.01 -6.69 -6.23
C ILE A 80 -1.25 -5.20 -6.03
N PHE A 81 -0.32 -4.35 -6.48
CA PHE A 81 -0.50 -2.91 -6.38
C PHE A 81 -1.74 -2.44 -7.15
N ASN A 82 -2.02 -3.03 -8.31
CA ASN A 82 -3.24 -2.69 -9.06
C ASN A 82 -4.50 -3.12 -8.30
N GLN A 83 -4.55 -4.32 -7.72
CA GLN A 83 -5.68 -4.77 -6.90
C GLN A 83 -5.88 -3.89 -5.66
N MET A 84 -4.79 -3.47 -5.02
CA MET A 84 -4.84 -2.53 -3.89
C MET A 84 -5.41 -1.17 -4.33
N SER A 85 -4.96 -0.64 -5.47
CA SER A 85 -5.49 0.60 -6.06
C SER A 85 -6.98 0.48 -6.41
N GLU A 86 -7.41 -0.64 -6.99
CA GLU A 86 -8.82 -0.91 -7.31
C GLU A 86 -9.68 -0.96 -6.04
N MET A 87 -9.21 -1.66 -5.00
CA MET A 87 -9.93 -1.73 -3.72
C MET A 87 -10.06 -0.36 -3.06
N ILE A 88 -9.01 0.47 -3.11
CA ILE A 88 -9.04 1.85 -2.63
C ILE A 88 -10.03 2.69 -3.45
N SER A 89 -10.09 2.50 -4.77
CA SER A 89 -11.07 3.17 -5.64
C SER A 89 -12.50 2.80 -5.25
N LEU A 90 -12.78 1.52 -5.03
CA LEU A 90 -14.10 1.06 -4.59
C LEU A 90 -14.48 1.62 -3.22
N MET A 91 -13.52 1.71 -2.29
CA MET A 91 -13.72 2.36 -1.01
C MET A 91 -14.03 3.85 -1.19
N ARG A 92 -13.31 4.56 -2.06
CA ARG A 92 -13.57 5.96 -2.38
C ARG A 92 -14.98 6.18 -2.91
N ASP A 93 -15.42 5.34 -3.84
CA ASP A 93 -16.78 5.39 -4.38
C ASP A 93 -17.83 5.14 -3.30
N GLN A 94 -17.58 4.21 -2.37
CA GLN A 94 -18.49 3.92 -1.26
C GLN A 94 -18.69 5.10 -0.30
N PHE A 95 -17.68 5.98 -0.17
CA PHE A 95 -17.71 7.14 0.71
C PHE A 95 -17.89 8.47 -0.05
N ASP A 96 -18.24 8.43 -1.34
CA ASP A 96 -18.36 9.61 -2.24
C ASP A 96 -17.11 10.52 -2.20
N ILE A 97 -15.93 9.93 -2.05
CA ILE A 97 -14.66 10.63 -2.04
C ILE A 97 -14.26 10.87 -3.50
N GLY A 98 -14.56 12.05 -4.02
CA GLY A 98 -14.28 12.42 -5.42
C GLY A 98 -12.85 12.10 -5.87
N THR A 99 -12.72 11.68 -7.13
CA THR A 99 -11.43 11.57 -7.83
C THR A 99 -10.90 12.98 -8.12
N PHE A 100 -9.78 13.35 -7.50
CA PHE A 100 -9.03 14.57 -7.83
C PHE A 100 -8.01 14.29 -8.93
#